data_AF-A0A0F9QK11-F1
#
_entry.id   AF-A0A0F9QK11-F1
#
_cell.length_a   1.000
_cell.length_b   1.000
_cell.length_c   1.000
_cell.angle_alpha   90.00
_cell.angle_beta   90.00
_cell.angle_gamma   90.00
#
_symmetry.space_group_name_H-M   'P 1'
#
loop_
_entity.id
_entity.type
_entity.pdbx_description
1 polymer ?
#
loop_
_entity_poly.entity_id
_entity_poly.type
_entity_poly.pdbx_seq_one_letter_code
_entity_poly.pdbx_strand_id
1 'polypeptide(L)' 'MDKLIKETIDKLVDQRAHILQAICEDESIWQPQFIIQAVNEVRSITRMIRMLKGEKERL' A
#
# COMPACT_ATOMS: atom_id res chain seq x y z
N MET A 1 -15.26 -14.26 -4.59
CA MET A 1 -13.82 -13.94 -4.46
C MET A 1 -13.18 -15.11 -3.74
N ASP A 2 -12.10 -15.67 -4.30
CA ASP A 2 -11.35 -16.77 -3.69
C ASP A 2 -10.89 -16.38 -2.27
N LYS A 3 -10.99 -17.30 -1.31
CA LYS A 3 -10.59 -17.07 0.09
C LYS A 3 -9.12 -16.63 0.18
N LEU A 4 -8.25 -17.24 -0.61
CA LEU A 4 -6.82 -16.90 -0.67
C LEU A 4 -6.60 -15.49 -1.22
N ILE A 5 -7.37 -15.10 -2.25
CA ILE A 5 -7.31 -13.74 -2.83
C ILE A 5 -7.76 -12.72 -1.79
N LYS A 6 -8.84 -13.00 -1.05
CA LYS A 6 -9.33 -12.13 0.01
C LYS A 6 -8.28 -11.93 1.11
N GLU A 7 -7.73 -13.02 1.64
CA GLU A 7 -6.69 -12.96 2.67
C GLU A 7 -5.43 -12.22 2.20
N THR A 8 -5.09 -12.34 0.91
CA THR A 8 -3.97 -11.60 0.31
C THR A 8 -4.27 -10.11 0.23
N ILE A 9 -5.48 -9.72 -0.19
CA ILE A 9 -5.91 -8.32 -0.23
C ILE A 9 -5.88 -7.72 1.17
N ASP A 10 -6.40 -8.43 2.17
CA ASP A 10 -6.45 -7.95 3.56
C ASP A 10 -5.03 -7.67 4.09
N LYS A 11 -4.08 -8.59 3.89
CA LYS A 11 -2.66 -8.37 4.24
C LYS A 11 -2.04 -7.16 3.54
N LEU A 12 -2.34 -6.98 2.25
CA LEU A 12 -1.85 -5.84 1.48
C LEU A 12 -2.45 -4.52 1.99
N VAL A 13 -3.73 -4.52 2.38
CA VAL A 13 -4.40 -3.35 2.97
C VAL A 13 -3.73 -2.97 4.29
N ASP A 14 -3.45 -3.95 5.15
CA ASP A 14 -2.77 -3.74 6.43
C ASP A 14 -1.35 -3.20 6.24
N GLN A 15 -0.57 -3.78 5.32
CA GLN A 15 0.77 -3.29 4.98
C GLN A 15 0.74 -1.83 4.50
N ARG A 16 -0.18 -1.50 3.59
CA ARG A 16 -0.34 -0.13 3.10
C ARG A 16 -0.71 0.83 4.22
N ALA A 17 -1.61 0.42 5.12
CA ALA A 17 -2.03 1.23 6.26
C ALA A 17 -0.85 1.51 7.20
N HIS A 18 -0.03 0.49 7.48
CA HIS A 18 1.15 0.63 8.33
C HIS A 18 2.18 1.61 7.74
N ILE A 19 2.44 1.56 6.44
CA ILE A 19 3.35 2.51 5.77
C ILE A 19 2.80 3.94 5.88
N LEU A 20 1.51 4.14 5.62
CA LEU A 20 0.88 5.46 5.73
C LEU A 20 0.94 5.98 7.18
N GLN A 21 0.71 5.10 8.15
CA GLN A 21 0.81 5.43 9.56
C GLN A 21 2.22 5.91 9.92
N ALA A 22 3.25 5.18 9.46
CA ALA A 22 4.64 5.56 9.73
C ALA A 22 5.02 6.92 9.13
N ILE A 23 4.49 7.28 7.96
CA ILE A 23 4.77 8.60 7.36
C ILE A 23 4.02 9.73 8.08
N CYS A 24 2.80 9.48 8.55
CA CYS A 24 1.91 10.52 9.07
C CYS A 24 1.96 10.71 10.58
N GLU A 25 2.26 9.66 11.35
CA GLU A 25 2.15 9.64 12.81
C GLU A 25 3.49 9.45 13.52
N ASP A 26 4.55 9.03 12.82
CA ASP A 26 5.89 9.00 13.39
C ASP A 26 6.41 10.43 13.57
N GLU A 27 6.89 10.75 14.78
CA GLU A 27 7.48 12.05 15.11
C GLU A 27 8.90 12.24 14.52
N SER A 28 9.45 11.19 13.90
CA SER A 28 10.75 11.22 13.24
C SER A 28 10.80 12.19 12.06
N ILE A 29 11.93 12.86 11.86
CA ILE A 29 12.16 13.66 10.64
C ILE A 29 12.58 12.72 9.51
N TRP A 30 11.69 12.53 8.55
CA TRP A 30 11.96 11.71 7.37
C TRP A 30 12.81 12.46 6.36
N GLN A 31 13.85 11.79 5.86
CA GLN A 31 14.57 12.29 4.69
C GLN A 31 13.69 12.16 3.44
N PRO A 32 13.74 13.12 2.48
CA PRO A 32 12.86 13.12 1.31
C PRO A 32 12.86 11.80 0.51
N GLN A 33 14.01 11.14 0.39
CA GLN A 33 14.13 9.86 -0.33
C GLN A 33 13.30 8.74 0.33
N PHE A 34 13.18 8.72 1.65
CA PHE A 34 12.38 7.72 2.35
C PHE A 34 10.89 7.97 2.17
N ILE A 35 10.46 9.23 2.12
CA ILE A 35 9.08 9.59 1.80
C ILE A 35 8.74 9.12 0.37
N ILE A 36 9.61 9.40 -0.60
CA ILE A 36 9.42 8.95 -1.99
C ILE A 36 9.33 7.43 -2.08
N GLN A 37 10.22 6.71 -1.39
CA GLN A 37 10.21 5.26 -1.36
C GLN A 37 8.89 4.71 -0.79
N ALA A 38 8.45 5.24 0.35
CA ALA A 38 7.23 4.80 1.02
C ALA A 38 5.97 5.10 0.17
N VAL A 39 5.92 6.26 -0.50
CA VAL A 39 4.85 6.60 -1.45
C VAL A 39 4.83 5.65 -2.65
N ASN A 40 6.00 5.29 -3.19
CA ASN A 40 6.09 4.33 -4.28
C ASN A 40 5.64 2.93 -3.86
N GLU A 41 5.94 2.52 -2.63
CA GLU A 41 5.47 1.26 -2.06
C GLU A 41 3.95 1.25 -1.89
N VAL A 42 3.36 2.30 -1.31
CA VAL A 42 1.90 2.48 -1.19
C VAL A 42 1.22 2.41 -2.56
N ARG A 43 1.81 3.02 -3.60
CA ARG A 43 1.31 2.96 -4.98
C ARG A 43 1.38 1.54 -5.54
N SER A 44 2.49 0.85 -5.35
CA SER A 44 2.68 -0.55 -5.76
C SER A 44 1.63 -1.46 -5.12
N ILE A 45 1.46 -1.36 -3.80
CA ILE A 45 0.45 -2.14 -3.06
C ILE A 45 -0.96 -1.84 -3.55
N THR A 46 -1.28 -0.55 -3.78
CA THR A 46 -2.58 -0.16 -4.32
C THR A 46 -2.84 -0.78 -5.70
N ARG A 47 -1.83 -0.82 -6.59
CA ARG A 47 -1.94 -1.51 -7.88
C ARG A 47 -2.16 -3.00 -7.71
N MET A 48 -1.43 -3.67 -6.82
CA MET A 48 -1.61 -5.09 -6.54
C MET A 48 -3.04 -5.40 -6.07
N ILE A 49 -3.58 -4.61 -5.14
CA ILE A 49 -4.96 -4.76 -4.67
C ILE A 49 -5.96 -4.60 -5.83
N ARG A 50 -5.78 -3.59 -6.69
CA ARG A 50 -6.63 -3.38 -7.87
C ARG A 50 -6.60 -4.56 -8.83
N MET A 51 -5.40 -5.07 -9.14
CA MET A 51 -5.24 -6.25 -10.00
C MET A 51 -5.95 -7.48 -9.42
N LEU A 52 -5.79 -7.73 -8.11
CA LEU A 52 -6.45 -8.84 -7.42
C LEU A 52 -7.98 -8.70 -7.37
N LYS A 53 -8.50 -7.47 -7.39
CA LYS A 53 -9.94 -7.17 -7.49
C LYS A 53 -10.47 -7.20 -8.93
N GLY A 54 -9.61 -7.30 -9.93
CA GLY A 54 -9.98 -7.20 -11.35
C GLY A 54 -10.34 -5.77 -11.79
N GLU A 55 -9.88 -4.74 -11.06
CA GLU A 55 -10.09 -3.34 -11.42
C GLU A 55 -9.09 -2.90 -12.50
N LYS A 56 -9.55 -2.23 -13.57
CA LYS A 56 -8.66 -1.62 -14.57
C LYS A 56 -7.86 -0.47 -13.94
N GLU A 57 -6.57 -0.38 -14.26
CA GLU A 57 -5.78 0.81 -13.94
C GLU A 57 -6.41 2.04 -14.61
N ARG A 58 -6.81 3.02 -13.79
CA ARG A 58 -7.09 4.38 -14.26
C ARG A 58 -5.79 5.16 -14.07
N LEU A 59 -5.18 5.53 -15.19
CA LEU A 59 -4.04 6.45 -15.29
C LEU A 59 -4.47 7.87 -14.90
#